data_AF-A0A8J4E5K2-F1
#
_entry.id   AF-A0A8J4E5K2-F1
#
_cell.length_a   1.000
_cell.length_b   1.000
_cell.length_c   1.000
_cell.angle_alpha   90.00
_cell.angle_beta   90.00
_cell.angle_gamma   90.00
#
_symmetry.space_group_name_H-M   'P 1'
#
loop_
_entity.id
_entity.type
_entity.pdbx_description
1 polymer ?
#
loop_
_entity_poly.entity_id
_entity_poly.type
_entity_poly.pdbx_seq_one_letter_code
_entity_poly.pdbx_strand_id
1 'polypeptide(L)'
;MDAVEWNELEEFLFARAMEHDSPQLFRLAGQYLISSRMIRPGVILVLRRVATARARARDETWTRVAHLLTERRRAELDLLLVPDAYLGRARLAWPGIGPTSQRAEALFRYPLGAVRSQAVSARFGSEVRTQVCFLVPVG
;
A
#
# COMPACT_ATOMS: atom_id res chain seq x y z
N MET A 1 16.62 19.53 18.97
CA MET A 1 16.32 19.20 17.58
C MET A 1 15.36 20.25 17.11
N ASP A 2 15.85 21.09 16.23
CA ASP A 2 15.23 22.36 15.93
C ASP A 2 14.16 22.16 14.85
N ALA A 3 13.21 23.10 14.75
CA ALA A 3 12.09 22.97 13.82
C ALA A 3 12.55 22.81 12.35
N VAL A 4 13.69 23.41 12.00
CA VAL A 4 14.27 23.35 10.67
C VAL A 4 14.76 21.93 10.34
N GLU A 5 15.49 21.28 11.26
CA GLU A 5 16.00 19.91 11.08
C GLU A 5 14.87 18.89 10.89
N TRP A 6 13.75 19.08 11.58
CA TRP A 6 12.56 18.25 11.39
C TRP A 6 11.93 18.43 10.01
N ASN A 7 11.85 19.67 9.54
CA ASN A 7 11.28 19.97 8.23
C ASN A 7 12.14 19.40 7.09
N GLU A 8 13.47 19.51 7.20
CA GLU A 8 14.40 18.92 6.24
C GLU A 8 14.29 17.39 6.17
N LEU A 9 14.16 16.73 7.33
CA LEU A 9 13.89 15.30 7.39
C LEU A 9 12.54 14.96 6.75
N GLU A 10 11.49 15.72 7.02
CA GLU A 10 10.17 15.49 6.45
C GLU A 10 10.16 15.59 4.93
N GLU A 11 10.84 16.59 4.38
CA GLU A 11 10.93 16.77 2.92
C GLU A 11 11.78 15.66 2.28
N PHE A 12 12.89 15.26 2.91
CA PHE A 12 13.68 14.11 2.48
C PHE A 12 12.83 12.82 2.46
N LEU A 13 12.07 12.56 3.53
CA LEU A 13 11.22 11.39 3.63
C LEU A 13 10.07 11.42 2.62
N PHE A 14 9.50 12.59 2.36
CA PHE A 14 8.46 12.77 1.35
C PHE A 14 8.98 12.45 -0.05
N ALA A 15 10.14 12.98 -0.45
CA ALA A 15 10.76 12.68 -1.73
C ALA A 15 11.03 11.17 -1.91
N ARG A 16 11.57 10.52 -0.88
CA ARG A 16 11.81 9.07 -0.89
C ARG A 16 10.52 8.24 -0.90
N ALA A 17 9.48 8.69 -0.20
CA ALA A 17 8.17 8.04 -0.20
C ALA A 17 7.48 8.14 -1.58
N MET A 18 7.67 9.26 -2.29
CA MET A 18 7.19 9.43 -3.67
C MET A 18 7.91 8.50 -4.66
N GLU A 19 9.18 8.18 -4.43
CA GLU A 19 9.93 7.22 -5.25
C GLU A 19 9.56 5.77 -4.90
N HIS A 20 9.55 5.42 -3.61
CA HIS A 20 9.31 4.07 -3.12
C HIS A 20 8.58 4.06 -1.77
N ASP A 21 7.26 3.75 -1.76
CA ASP A 21 6.50 3.50 -0.53
C ASP A 21 6.84 2.12 0.08
N SER A 22 8.09 1.96 0.57
CA SER A 22 8.63 0.70 1.10
C SER A 22 8.92 0.77 2.61
N PRO A 23 8.97 -0.39 3.32
CA PRO A 23 9.34 -0.41 4.73
C PRO A 23 10.80 0.05 4.98
N GLN A 24 11.62 0.18 3.94
CA GLN A 24 13.00 0.66 4.05
C GLN A 24 13.10 2.15 4.38
N LEU A 25 12.01 2.91 4.27
CA LEU A 25 11.98 4.35 4.54
C LEU A 25 12.42 4.69 5.97
N PHE A 26 12.07 3.85 6.96
CA PHE A 26 12.55 4.03 8.34
C PHE A 26 14.08 3.87 8.45
N ARG A 27 14.66 2.92 7.70
CA ARG A 27 16.11 2.74 7.65
C ARG A 27 16.80 3.94 6.99
N LEU A 28 16.22 4.48 5.91
CA LEU A 28 16.71 5.70 5.25
C LEU A 28 16.66 6.91 6.17
N ALA A 29 15.59 7.06 6.97
CA ALA A 29 15.51 8.10 8.01
C ALA A 29 16.66 8.00 9.00
N GLY A 30 16.97 6.77 9.47
CA GLY A 30 18.10 6.52 10.36
C GLY A 30 19.45 6.88 9.74
N GLN A 31 19.66 6.53 8.47
CA GLN A 31 20.88 6.87 7.73
C GLN A 31 21.04 8.39 7.58
N TYR A 32 19.95 9.10 7.25
CA TYR A 32 19.93 10.55 7.16
C TYR A 32 20.30 11.22 8.49
N LEU A 33 19.68 10.79 9.59
CA LEU A 33 19.96 11.33 10.93
C LEU A 33 21.43 11.09 11.36
N ILE A 34 22.00 9.92 11.00
CA ILE A 34 23.41 9.62 11.24
C ILE A 34 24.32 10.54 10.42
N SER A 35 24.02 10.74 9.13
CA SER A 35 24.82 11.62 8.27
C SER A 35 24.76 13.08 8.72
N SER A 36 23.61 13.53 9.23
CA SER A 36 23.41 14.87 9.76
C SER A 36 23.95 15.04 11.19
N ARG A 37 24.63 14.01 11.74
CA ARG A 37 25.18 13.97 13.11
C ARG A 37 24.17 14.35 14.20
N MET A 38 22.89 14.02 13.97
CA MET A 38 21.82 14.35 14.91
C MET A 38 21.78 13.37 16.09
N ILE A 39 21.58 13.88 17.30
CA ILE A 39 21.53 13.08 18.53
C ILE A 39 20.19 12.32 18.58
N ARG A 40 20.29 10.98 18.59
CA ARG A 40 19.25 9.94 18.80
C ARG A 40 17.85 10.49 19.15
N PRO A 41 17.07 10.95 18.16
CA PRO A 41 15.67 11.27 18.41
C PRO A 41 14.92 9.99 18.81
N GLY A 42 13.89 10.13 19.64
CA GLY A 42 13.08 8.99 20.08
C GLY A 42 12.51 8.23 18.88
N VAL A 43 12.61 6.89 18.90
CA VAL A 43 12.26 6.05 17.74
C VAL A 43 10.80 6.24 17.29
N ILE A 44 9.91 6.48 18.25
CA ILE A 44 8.48 6.73 18.02
C ILE A 44 8.28 8.02 17.21
N LEU A 45 9.09 9.05 17.48
CA LEU A 45 9.00 10.32 16.78
C LEU A 45 9.40 10.16 15.31
N VAL A 46 10.49 9.43 15.04
CA VAL A 46 10.92 9.11 13.67
C VAL A 46 9.85 8.29 12.95
N LEU A 47 9.27 7.28 13.61
CA LEU A 47 8.20 6.46 13.02
C LEU A 47 6.96 7.29 12.69
N ARG A 48 6.57 8.24 13.55
CA ARG A 48 5.46 9.16 13.26
C ARG A 48 5.75 10.00 12.02
N ARG A 49 6.96 10.56 11.89
CA ARG A 49 7.35 11.35 10.70
C ARG A 49 7.35 10.52 9.43
N VAL A 50 7.85 9.29 9.49
CA VAL A 50 7.77 8.33 8.37
C VAL A 50 6.31 8.06 8.00
N ALA A 51 5.42 7.84 8.97
CA ALA A 51 4.00 7.63 8.70
C ALA A 51 3.35 8.86 8.05
N THR A 52 3.64 10.06 8.53
CA THR A 52 3.15 11.33 7.96
C THR A 52 3.65 11.53 6.53
N ALA A 53 4.93 11.29 6.27
CA ALA A 53 5.50 11.40 4.92
C ALA A 53 4.85 10.43 3.94
N ARG A 54 4.57 9.19 4.37
CA ARG A 54 3.85 8.19 3.55
C ARG A 54 2.41 8.61 3.27
N ALA A 55 1.71 9.14 4.26
CA ALA A 55 0.35 9.68 4.06
C ALA A 55 0.36 10.83 3.05
N ARG A 56 1.26 11.80 3.24
CA ARG A 56 1.45 12.93 2.32
C ARG A 56 1.77 12.48 0.88
N ALA A 57 2.64 11.48 0.72
CA ALA A 57 2.96 10.93 -0.61
C ALA A 57 1.75 10.25 -1.27
N ARG A 58 0.89 9.58 -0.50
CA ARG A 58 -0.36 9.00 -1.02
C ARG A 58 -1.36 10.07 -1.45
N ASP A 59 -1.52 11.12 -0.66
CA ASP A 59 -2.39 12.24 -0.99
C ASP A 59 -1.90 12.98 -2.24
N GLU A 60 -0.60 13.18 -2.38
CA GLU A 60 0.03 13.74 -3.58
C GLU A 60 -0.18 12.83 -4.80
N THR A 61 0.02 11.52 -4.63
CA THR A 61 -0.21 10.54 -5.71
C THR A 61 -1.66 10.55 -6.15
N TRP A 62 -2.60 10.59 -5.22
CA TRP A 62 -4.01 10.72 -5.52
C TRP A 62 -4.30 12.02 -6.27
N THR A 63 -3.81 13.16 -5.79
CA THR A 63 -4.02 14.46 -6.43
C THR A 63 -3.53 14.47 -7.87
N ARG A 64 -2.35 13.86 -8.13
CA ARG A 64 -1.79 13.73 -9.48
C ARG A 64 -2.57 12.78 -10.37
N VAL A 65 -3.14 11.70 -9.84
CA VAL A 65 -3.80 10.66 -10.64
C VAL A 65 -5.32 10.84 -10.72
N ALA A 66 -5.93 11.63 -9.84
CA ALA A 66 -7.38 11.76 -9.70
C ALA A 66 -8.08 12.16 -11.01
N HIS A 67 -7.46 13.04 -11.81
CA HIS A 67 -7.98 13.46 -13.10
C HIS A 67 -8.02 12.33 -14.15
N LEU A 68 -7.19 11.29 -14.00
CA LEU A 68 -7.19 10.11 -14.85
C LEU A 68 -8.32 9.14 -14.50
N LEU A 69 -8.93 9.28 -13.32
CA LEU A 69 -9.99 8.39 -12.81
C LEU A 69 -11.37 8.95 -13.19
N THR A 70 -11.70 8.89 -14.48
CA THR A 70 -13.07 9.16 -14.95
C THR A 70 -14.06 8.15 -14.36
N GLU A 71 -15.36 8.48 -14.32
CA GLU A 71 -16.40 7.57 -13.79
C GLU A 71 -16.37 6.19 -14.45
N ARG A 72 -16.20 6.17 -15.78
CA ARG A 72 -16.03 4.91 -16.54
C ARG A 72 -14.81 4.12 -16.04
N ARG A 73 -13.65 4.76 -15.87
CA ARG A 73 -12.44 4.08 -15.42
C ARG A 73 -12.55 3.57 -13.98
N ARG A 74 -13.25 4.31 -13.10
CA ARG A 74 -13.54 3.85 -11.74
C ARG A 74 -14.39 2.59 -11.78
N ALA A 75 -15.48 2.59 -12.55
CA ALA A 75 -16.32 1.40 -12.71
C ALA A 75 -15.53 0.20 -13.27
N GLU A 76 -14.64 0.42 -14.24
CA GLU A 76 -13.76 -0.63 -14.77
C GLU A 76 -12.78 -1.19 -13.73
N LEU A 77 -12.19 -0.32 -12.90
CA LEU A 77 -11.32 -0.75 -11.80
C LEU A 77 -12.10 -1.48 -10.70
N ASP A 78 -13.32 -1.04 -10.39
CA ASP A 78 -14.18 -1.69 -9.40
C ASP A 78 -14.59 -3.10 -9.86
N LEU A 79 -14.79 -3.31 -11.16
CA LEU A 79 -15.04 -4.65 -11.71
C LEU A 79 -13.86 -5.61 -11.51
N LEU A 80 -12.63 -5.11 -11.35
CA LEU A 80 -11.49 -5.98 -11.05
C LEU A 80 -11.54 -6.55 -9.62
N LEU A 81 -12.30 -5.93 -8.72
CA LEU A 81 -12.52 -6.41 -7.35
C LEU A 81 -13.63 -7.46 -7.27
N VAL A 82 -14.47 -7.57 -8.29
CA VAL A 82 -15.57 -8.54 -8.33
C VAL A 82 -15.02 -9.94 -8.63
N PRO A 83 -15.39 -10.98 -7.84
CA PRO A 83 -15.01 -12.36 -8.12
C PRO A 83 -15.47 -12.79 -9.52
N ASP A 84 -14.52 -13.22 -10.33
CA ASP A 84 -14.78 -13.77 -11.65
C ASP A 84 -15.24 -15.23 -11.51
N ALA A 85 -16.44 -15.57 -12.01
CA ALA A 85 -17.03 -16.89 -11.87
C ALA A 85 -16.19 -18.00 -12.53
N TYR A 86 -15.39 -17.65 -13.53
CA TYR A 86 -14.48 -18.59 -14.18
C TYR A 86 -13.20 -18.81 -13.36
N LEU A 87 -12.67 -17.75 -12.73
CA LEU A 87 -11.42 -17.82 -11.95
C LEU A 87 -11.65 -18.20 -10.47
N GLY A 88 -12.90 -18.11 -9.98
CA GLY A 88 -13.25 -18.30 -8.57
C GLY A 88 -12.67 -17.22 -7.63
N ARG A 89 -12.10 -16.14 -8.18
CA ARG A 89 -11.45 -15.05 -7.43
C ARG A 89 -11.56 -13.73 -8.17
N ALA A 90 -11.39 -12.62 -7.45
CA ALA A 90 -11.34 -11.29 -8.06
C ALA A 90 -10.14 -11.18 -9.02
N ARG A 91 -10.30 -10.45 -10.14
CA ARG A 91 -9.24 -10.31 -11.13
C ARG A 91 -8.03 -9.54 -10.60
N LEU A 92 -8.24 -8.61 -9.67
CA LEU A 92 -7.18 -7.90 -8.95
C LEU A 92 -6.46 -8.78 -7.91
N ALA A 93 -6.96 -9.99 -7.62
CA ALA A 93 -6.29 -10.88 -6.69
C ALA A 93 -4.96 -11.37 -7.28
N TRP A 94 -3.87 -10.76 -6.86
CA TRP A 94 -2.51 -11.21 -7.15
C TRP A 94 -2.37 -12.68 -6.72
N PRO A 95 -1.87 -13.61 -7.57
CA PRO A 95 -1.60 -14.96 -7.14
C PRO A 95 -0.58 -14.93 -6.00
N GLY A 96 -0.93 -15.44 -4.82
CA GLY A 96 -0.03 -15.48 -3.66
C GLY A 96 1.25 -16.30 -3.88
N ILE A 97 1.37 -16.95 -5.03
CA ILE A 97 2.54 -17.69 -5.50
C ILE A 97 2.94 -17.08 -6.84
N GLY A 98 4.08 -16.38 -6.87
CA GLY A 98 4.66 -15.88 -8.11
C GLY A 98 5.00 -17.02 -9.08
N PRO A 99 5.04 -16.80 -10.39
CA PRO A 99 5.42 -17.83 -11.35
C PRO A 99 6.87 -18.26 -11.08
N THR A 100 7.07 -19.46 -10.55
CA THR A 100 8.40 -20.09 -10.43
C THR A 100 8.92 -20.63 -11.76
N SER A 101 8.16 -20.47 -12.84
CA SER A 101 8.51 -20.87 -14.21
C SER A 101 7.94 -19.87 -15.21
N GLN A 102 8.69 -19.57 -16.27
CA GLN A 102 8.35 -18.60 -17.32
C GLN A 102 7.17 -19.04 -18.23
N ARG A 103 6.47 -20.12 -17.90
CA ARG A 103 5.37 -20.66 -18.70
C ARG A 103 4.02 -20.11 -18.20
N ALA A 104 3.38 -19.29 -19.03
CA ALA A 104 2.08 -18.65 -18.76
C ALA A 104 0.95 -19.66 -18.41
N GLU A 105 1.09 -20.92 -18.82
CA GLU A 105 0.09 -21.97 -18.65
C GLU A 105 -0.11 -22.42 -17.19
N ALA A 106 0.87 -22.21 -16.32
CA ALA A 106 0.78 -22.61 -14.90
C ALA A 106 -0.17 -21.71 -14.07
N LEU A 107 -0.57 -20.54 -14.60
CA LEU A 107 -1.40 -19.55 -13.89
C LEU A 107 -2.85 -20.03 -13.65
N PHE A 108 -3.36 -20.92 -14.50
CA PHE A 108 -4.79 -21.31 -14.52
C PHE A 108 -5.08 -22.68 -13.89
N ARG A 109 -4.07 -23.47 -13.50
CA ARG A 109 -4.24 -24.90 -13.17
C ARG A 109 -4.20 -25.25 -11.68
N TYR A 110 -4.08 -24.30 -10.76
CA TYR A 110 -4.06 -24.64 -9.33
C TYR A 110 -5.43 -24.51 -8.68
N PRO A 111 -6.05 -25.62 -8.21
CA PRO A 111 -7.19 -25.53 -7.32
C PRO A 111 -6.65 -25.15 -5.93
N LEU A 112 -6.83 -23.89 -5.54
CA LEU A 112 -6.61 -23.49 -4.15
C LEU A 112 -7.81 -24.00 -3.35
N GLY A 113 -7.55 -25.01 -2.51
CA GLY A 113 -8.54 -25.56 -1.56
C GLY A 113 -9.18 -24.46 -0.70
N ALA A 114 -10.43 -24.73 -0.30
CA ALA A 114 -11.37 -23.86 0.42
C ALA A 114 -10.72 -22.69 1.20
N VAL A 115 -10.69 -21.51 0.58
CA VAL A 115 -10.36 -20.25 1.25
C VAL A 115 -11.67 -19.49 1.45
N ARG A 116 -12.03 -19.16 2.70
CA ARG A 116 -13.23 -18.38 2.97
C ARG A 116 -12.93 -16.91 2.75
N SER A 117 -13.79 -16.25 1.98
CA SER A 117 -13.84 -14.80 1.91
C SER A 117 -14.48 -14.29 3.20
N GLN A 118 -13.72 -13.57 4.02
CA GLN A 118 -14.25 -12.89 5.19
C GLN A 118 -14.25 -11.38 4.91
N ALA A 119 -15.45 -10.80 4.97
CA ALA A 119 -15.67 -9.38 4.83
C ALA A 119 -15.42 -8.68 6.16
N VAL A 120 -14.42 -7.80 6.21
CA VAL A 120 -14.21 -6.91 7.35
C VAL A 120 -14.57 -5.50 6.91
N SER A 121 -15.52 -4.87 7.60
CA SER A 121 -15.87 -3.47 7.35
C SER A 121 -14.82 -2.56 8.00
N ALA A 122 -13.99 -1.92 7.18
CA ALA A 122 -13.14 -0.82 7.63
C ALA A 122 -13.94 0.49 7.53
N ARG A 123 -14.02 1.26 8.63
CA ARG A 123 -14.59 2.63 8.60
C ARG A 123 -13.48 3.62 8.27
N PHE A 124 -13.73 4.50 7.30
CA PHE A 124 -12.82 5.59 6.92
C PHE A 124 -13.58 6.93 6.92
N GLY A 125 -13.85 7.50 8.09
CA GLY A 125 -14.63 8.75 8.21
C GLY A 125 -16.16 8.54 8.26
N SER A 126 -16.92 9.63 8.06
CA SER A 126 -18.36 9.70 8.36
C SER A 126 -19.28 9.00 7.38
N GLU A 127 -18.78 8.50 6.25
CA GLU A 127 -19.58 7.71 5.32
C GLU A 127 -18.70 6.69 4.60
N VAL A 128 -18.63 5.46 5.12
CA VAL A 128 -17.88 4.36 4.48
C VAL A 128 -18.58 3.03 4.69
N ARG A 129 -18.94 2.39 3.58
CA ARG A 129 -19.09 0.94 3.44
C ARG A 129 -18.25 0.48 2.26
N THR A 130 -16.94 0.45 2.43
CA THR A 130 -16.05 -0.31 1.56
C THR A 130 -15.79 -1.65 2.24
N GLN A 131 -16.29 -2.72 1.64
CA GLN A 131 -16.12 -4.08 2.12
C GLN A 131 -14.77 -4.60 1.62
N VAL A 132 -13.81 -4.79 2.54
CA VAL A 132 -12.52 -5.42 2.20
C VAL A 132 -12.65 -6.91 2.49
N CYS A 133 -12.60 -7.73 1.46
CA CYS A 133 -12.63 -9.18 1.57
C CYS A 133 -11.20 -9.70 1.73
N PHE A 134 -10.91 -10.25 2.91
CA PHE A 134 -9.66 -10.97 3.17
C PHE A 134 -9.90 -12.46 2.89
N LEU A 135 -8.94 -13.08 2.20
CA LEU A 135 -8.88 -14.52 2.00
C LEU A 135 -8.22 -15.14 3.23
N VAL A 136 -9.00 -15.81 4.07
CA VAL A 136 -8.52 -16.51 5.26
C VAL A 136 -8.50 -18.02 4.98
N PRO A 137 -7.37 -18.72 5.20
CA PRO A 137 -7.31 -20.16 5.05
C PRO A 137 -8.25 -20.84 6.06
N VAL A 138 -9.08 -21.76 5.59
CA VAL A 138 -9.94 -22.58 6.46
C VAL A 138 -9.07 -23.73 6.98
N GLY A 139 -8.85 -23.78 8.30
CA GLY A 139 -8.26 -24.93 8.98
C GLY A 139 -9.22 -26.09 9.07
#